data_AF-A0A2P5CGS8-F1
#
_entry.id   AF-A0A2P5CGS8-F1
#
_cell.length_a   1.000
_cell.length_b   1.000
_cell.length_c   1.000
_cell.angle_alpha   90.00
_cell.angle_beta   90.00
_cell.angle_gamma   90.00
#
_symmetry.space_group_name_H-M   'P 1'
#
loop_
_entity.id
_entity.type
_entity.pdbx_description
1 polymer ?
#
loop_
_entity_poly.entity_id
_entity_poly.type
_entity_poly.pdbx_seq_one_letter_code
_entity_poly.pdbx_strand_id
1 'polypeptide(L)'
;MASTSSSTLLLSIPSSSSLRPRHGLTLPTIRPPATAFLGVTKFPNSVIVGGEPKPTHNHHRFPLHLLFNSFPGGGGLPRAGSSSLGDAEAGDGDGDGDGEDEDSPLVGEDAAAFDLVKQKISSWVYFAGILGTVLFVLDVAWLDNSTGYGKPFIDAVSGLSDSPEVVMLILIVIFATVHSGLASLRDTGEKLIGERAYRVLFAGISLPLAVSTVVYFINHRYDGQQLWQLQNIPGLHQFLWLSSFISFFFLYPSTFNLLEVAAVDKPKMHLWETGIIRITRHPQGDCDLVRNRGLCLFLEKMMVGQVIWCIAHTIWIGNSVAVAASLGLIGHHLFGVWNGDRRLAIRYGENFEAVKRRTSVVPFAAILDGRHKLPKDYYKEFIRLPYLAITAMTLGAYLAHPLMQAGSYGLHW
;
A
#
# COMPACT_ATOMS: atom_id res chain seq x y z
N MET A 1 -21.52 -63.69 -18.29
CA MET A 1 -21.41 -64.73 -19.34
C MET A 1 -22.81 -65.21 -19.68
N ALA A 2 -23.01 -65.75 -20.90
CA ALA A 2 -24.29 -65.76 -21.66
C ALA A 2 -24.69 -64.33 -22.10
N SER A 3 -24.62 -63.86 -23.36
CA SER A 3 -24.56 -64.44 -24.72
C SER A 3 -25.92 -64.64 -25.41
N THR A 4 -26.17 -63.81 -26.46
CA THR A 4 -26.83 -64.12 -27.76
C THR A 4 -28.26 -64.70 -27.76
N SER A 5 -29.22 -64.38 -28.65
CA SER A 5 -29.26 -63.64 -29.93
C SER A 5 -30.74 -63.42 -30.33
N SER A 6 -31.21 -62.86 -31.47
CA SER A 6 -30.58 -62.27 -32.68
C SER A 6 -31.61 -61.44 -33.49
N SER A 7 -31.13 -60.53 -34.35
CA SER A 7 -31.80 -60.00 -35.57
C SER A 7 -33.06 -59.11 -35.36
N THR A 8 -33.47 -58.19 -36.26
CA THR A 8 -33.28 -58.10 -37.73
C THR A 8 -33.55 -56.66 -38.23
N LEU A 9 -32.68 -56.08 -39.10
CA LEU A 9 -32.91 -55.12 -40.23
C LEU A 9 -33.82 -53.85 -40.04
N LEU A 10 -33.70 -52.66 -40.70
CA LEU A 10 -32.76 -52.00 -41.64
C LEU A 10 -33.12 -50.49 -41.79
N LEU A 11 -32.16 -49.68 -42.28
CA LEU A 11 -32.31 -48.45 -43.13
C LEU A 11 -33.22 -47.27 -42.67
N SER A 12 -32.95 -45.99 -42.98
CA SER A 12 -31.77 -45.36 -43.60
C SER A 12 -31.76 -43.84 -43.31
N ILE A 13 -30.58 -43.21 -43.42
CA ILE A 13 -30.38 -41.75 -43.36
C ILE A 13 -30.27 -41.19 -44.80
N PRO A 14 -30.82 -39.99 -45.06
CA PRO A 14 -29.99 -38.87 -45.55
C PRO A 14 -30.36 -37.57 -44.77
N SER A 15 -29.46 -36.81 -44.17
CA SER A 15 -28.36 -36.03 -44.77
C SER A 15 -28.79 -35.09 -45.91
N SER A 16 -29.00 -33.80 -45.61
CA SER A 16 -28.16 -32.71 -46.16
C SER A 16 -28.65 -31.29 -45.81
N SER A 17 -27.69 -30.38 -45.92
CA SER A 17 -27.61 -28.94 -45.64
C SER A 17 -28.73 -27.97 -46.08
N SER A 18 -28.92 -26.96 -45.22
CA SER A 18 -29.13 -25.52 -45.48
C SER A 18 -30.37 -25.01 -46.24
N LEU A 19 -31.10 -24.08 -45.61
CA LEU A 19 -31.43 -22.73 -46.13
C LEU A 19 -32.03 -21.84 -45.01
N ARG A 20 -31.85 -20.51 -45.12
CA ARG A 20 -32.34 -19.50 -44.14
C ARG A 20 -33.82 -19.09 -44.45
N PRO A 21 -34.37 -18.01 -43.83
CA PRO A 21 -35.01 -17.97 -42.52
C PRO A 21 -36.53 -17.67 -42.63
N ARG A 22 -37.28 -17.77 -41.53
CA ARG A 22 -38.63 -17.17 -41.45
C ARG A 22 -38.82 -16.30 -40.22
N HIS A 23 -39.61 -15.25 -40.41
CA HIS A 23 -39.88 -14.19 -39.44
C HIS A 23 -40.71 -14.65 -38.23
N GLY A 24 -40.46 -13.97 -37.11
CA GLY A 24 -41.54 -13.31 -36.37
C GLY A 24 -42.24 -14.10 -35.27
N LEU A 25 -41.73 -13.97 -34.04
CA LEU A 25 -42.55 -13.91 -32.84
C LEU A 25 -41.77 -13.24 -31.70
N THR A 26 -42.18 -12.03 -31.35
CA THR A 26 -41.59 -11.21 -30.28
C THR A 26 -42.22 -11.55 -28.94
N LEU A 27 -41.42 -11.95 -27.94
CA LEU A 27 -41.82 -11.92 -26.53
C LEU A 27 -41.43 -10.57 -25.89
N PRO A 28 -42.20 -10.06 -24.91
CA PRO A 28 -41.98 -8.75 -24.33
C PRO A 28 -40.86 -8.76 -23.27
N THR A 29 -39.86 -7.89 -23.44
CA THR A 29 -38.83 -7.64 -22.44
C THR A 29 -39.35 -6.69 -21.35
N ILE A 30 -39.36 -7.16 -20.09
CA ILE A 30 -39.69 -6.33 -18.92
C ILE A 30 -38.57 -5.28 -18.73
N ARG A 31 -38.93 -3.99 -18.71
CA ARG A 31 -38.01 -2.89 -18.39
C ARG A 31 -37.96 -2.63 -16.87
N PRO A 32 -36.79 -2.41 -16.26
CA PRO A 32 -36.69 -1.73 -14.97
C PRO A 32 -36.98 -0.21 -15.13
N PRO A 33 -37.36 0.49 -14.04
CA PRO A 33 -37.78 1.90 -14.11
C PRO A 33 -36.60 2.85 -14.37
N ALA A 34 -36.91 3.99 -14.99
CA ALA A 34 -35.92 5.00 -15.34
C ALA A 34 -35.56 5.90 -14.15
N THR A 35 -34.30 5.90 -13.75
CA THR A 35 -33.69 6.98 -12.96
C THR A 35 -33.24 8.10 -13.89
N ALA A 36 -33.77 9.31 -13.67
CA ALA A 36 -33.38 10.49 -14.43
C ALA A 36 -31.96 10.93 -14.05
N PHE A 37 -31.05 10.97 -15.03
CA PHE A 37 -29.78 11.68 -14.90
C PHE A 37 -29.79 12.90 -15.84
N LEU A 38 -29.45 14.05 -15.26
CA LEU A 38 -29.31 15.32 -15.97
C LEU A 38 -28.17 15.23 -16.99
N GLY A 39 -28.40 15.81 -18.17
CA GLY A 39 -27.49 15.67 -19.30
C GLY A 39 -26.19 16.46 -19.13
N VAL A 40 -25.07 15.80 -19.44
CA VAL A 40 -23.82 16.48 -19.82
C VAL A 40 -23.72 16.45 -21.34
N THR A 41 -23.48 17.61 -21.93
CA THR A 41 -23.48 17.83 -23.38
C THR A 41 -22.29 17.18 -24.08
N LYS A 42 -22.55 16.47 -25.18
CA LYS A 42 -21.50 16.04 -26.13
C LYS A 42 -20.81 17.26 -26.74
N PHE A 43 -19.49 17.31 -26.72
CA PHE A 43 -18.70 18.13 -27.66
C PHE A 43 -18.40 17.31 -28.93
N PRO A 44 -18.38 17.93 -30.13
CA PRO A 44 -18.24 17.22 -31.38
C PRO A 44 -16.78 16.94 -31.77
N ASN A 45 -16.54 15.77 -32.37
CA ASN A 45 -15.30 15.48 -33.08
C ASN A 45 -15.13 16.45 -34.27
N SER A 46 -13.95 17.08 -34.37
CA SER A 46 -13.47 17.67 -35.62
C SER A 46 -12.30 16.84 -36.15
N VAL A 47 -12.50 16.23 -37.31
CA VAL A 47 -11.47 15.51 -38.04
C VAL A 47 -10.55 16.53 -38.73
N ILE A 48 -9.24 16.41 -38.53
CA ILE A 48 -8.25 17.00 -39.43
C ILE A 48 -7.31 15.88 -39.90
N VAL A 49 -7.15 15.81 -41.23
CA VAL A 49 -6.32 14.83 -41.94
C VAL A 49 -5.03 15.52 -42.39
N GLY A 50 -3.89 14.85 -42.20
CA GLY A 50 -2.69 15.04 -43.03
C GLY A 50 -1.45 15.59 -42.31
N GLY A 51 -0.34 14.84 -42.42
CA GLY A 51 1.00 15.33 -42.11
C GLY A 51 1.90 14.33 -41.37
N GLU A 52 2.54 13.41 -42.09
CA GLU A 52 3.70 12.67 -41.56
C GLU A 52 4.92 13.59 -41.44
N PRO A 53 5.71 13.49 -40.34
CA PRO A 53 7.11 13.88 -40.32
C PRO A 53 8.03 12.64 -40.30
N LYS A 54 9.08 12.66 -41.13
CA LYS A 54 10.12 11.62 -41.20
C LYS A 54 10.93 11.49 -39.89
N PRO A 55 11.51 10.31 -39.60
CA PRO A 55 12.34 10.10 -38.42
C PRO A 55 13.71 10.79 -38.55
N THR A 56 14.09 11.57 -37.54
CA THR A 56 15.46 12.07 -37.37
C THR A 56 16.18 11.25 -36.30
N HIS A 57 17.06 10.33 -36.71
CA HIS A 57 18.03 9.73 -35.81
C HIS A 57 18.94 10.81 -35.22
N ASN A 58 19.11 10.83 -33.90
CA ASN A 58 20.21 11.53 -33.27
C ASN A 58 20.78 10.70 -32.10
N HIS A 59 21.91 10.03 -32.34
CA HIS A 59 22.63 9.29 -31.31
C HIS A 59 23.56 10.24 -30.55
N HIS A 60 23.17 10.66 -29.34
CA HIS A 60 24.12 11.21 -28.36
C HIS A 60 24.32 10.22 -27.21
N ARG A 61 25.36 9.39 -27.35
CA ARG A 61 25.91 8.60 -26.24
C ARG A 61 26.66 9.56 -25.30
N PHE A 62 26.22 9.67 -24.05
CA PHE A 62 27.04 10.24 -22.98
C PHE A 62 27.90 9.13 -22.34
N PRO A 63 29.23 9.25 -22.28
CA PRO A 63 30.08 8.30 -21.59
C PRO A 63 30.10 8.59 -20.08
N LEU A 64 29.79 7.59 -19.27
CA LEU A 64 29.86 7.67 -17.81
C LEU A 64 31.16 7.02 -17.33
N HIS A 65 32.22 7.79 -17.02
CA HIS A 65 33.32 7.34 -16.15
C HIS A 65 34.23 8.49 -15.70
N LEU A 66 34.88 8.27 -14.55
CA LEU A 66 35.99 9.03 -13.91
C LEU A 66 35.65 10.31 -13.13
N LEU A 67 35.75 10.20 -11.80
CA LEU A 67 36.59 11.01 -10.88
C LEU A 67 36.49 10.34 -9.49
N PHE A 68 37.38 9.40 -9.15
CA PHE A 68 38.72 9.55 -8.52
C PHE A 68 38.71 9.53 -6.98
N ASN A 69 39.44 8.56 -6.41
CA ASN A 69 39.90 8.52 -5.02
C ASN A 69 40.84 9.70 -4.72
N SER A 70 40.88 10.19 -3.47
CA SER A 70 42.07 10.07 -2.58
C SER A 70 42.13 11.07 -1.40
N PHE A 71 42.05 10.55 -0.16
CA PHE A 71 42.84 10.95 1.04
C PHE A 71 42.79 12.41 1.58
N PRO A 72 43.35 12.71 2.80
CA PRO A 72 43.90 11.83 3.84
C PRO A 72 43.17 11.94 5.21
N GLY A 73 43.63 11.18 6.21
CA GLY A 73 43.12 11.23 7.59
C GLY A 73 44.10 11.82 8.61
N GLY A 74 43.67 11.84 9.88
CA GLY A 74 44.51 12.13 11.06
C GLY A 74 44.05 13.33 11.88
N GLY A 75 43.72 13.11 13.17
CA GLY A 75 43.53 14.21 14.13
C GLY A 75 42.58 13.95 15.32
N GLY A 76 43.14 13.48 16.44
CA GLY A 76 42.75 13.88 17.81
C GLY A 76 41.36 13.52 18.38
N LEU A 77 41.34 12.67 19.42
CA LEU A 77 40.29 12.73 20.45
C LEU A 77 40.36 14.07 21.21
N PRO A 78 39.26 14.44 21.90
CA PRO A 78 39.35 14.52 23.35
C PRO A 78 38.31 13.65 24.08
N ARG A 79 38.68 13.25 25.29
CA ARG A 79 37.92 12.38 26.20
C ARG A 79 37.33 13.23 27.32
N ALA A 80 36.00 13.31 27.40
CA ALA A 80 35.25 13.86 28.54
C ALA A 80 33.80 13.33 28.47
N GLY A 81 33.13 13.01 29.56
CA GLY A 81 33.56 12.91 30.97
C GLY A 81 32.47 12.16 31.75
N SER A 82 32.85 11.33 32.72
CA SER A 82 31.90 10.59 33.54
C SER A 82 31.24 11.51 34.57
N SER A 83 29.94 11.77 34.44
CA SER A 83 29.12 12.40 35.47
C SER A 83 28.43 11.34 36.32
N SER A 84 28.83 11.22 37.59
CA SER A 84 28.20 10.38 38.59
C SER A 84 26.80 10.91 38.96
N LEU A 85 25.78 10.06 38.83
CA LEU A 85 24.72 9.99 39.84
C LEU A 85 25.16 8.86 40.79
N GLY A 86 25.12 9.02 42.11
CA GLY A 86 24.28 9.92 42.90
C GLY A 86 23.48 9.04 43.83
N ASP A 87 24.10 8.65 44.95
CA ASP A 87 23.58 7.64 45.86
C ASP A 87 22.23 8.07 46.45
N ALA A 88 21.24 7.19 46.38
CA ALA A 88 19.95 7.33 47.06
C ALA A 88 19.89 6.29 48.19
N GLU A 89 19.69 6.76 49.41
CA GLU A 89 19.71 5.93 50.61
C GLU A 89 18.56 4.92 50.65
N ALA A 90 18.80 3.77 51.29
CA ALA A 90 17.78 2.80 51.59
C ALA A 90 16.88 3.28 52.74
N GLY A 91 15.57 3.23 52.55
CA GLY A 91 14.58 3.36 53.60
C GLY A 91 13.68 2.12 53.64
N ASP A 92 13.80 1.33 54.69
CA ASP A 92 12.87 0.22 54.97
C ASP A 92 11.46 0.76 55.26
N GLY A 93 10.45 0.04 54.79
CA GLY A 93 9.05 0.38 55.00
C GLY A 93 8.12 -0.76 54.60
N ASP A 94 7.91 -1.72 55.50
CA ASP A 94 6.87 -2.76 55.35
C ASP A 94 5.49 -2.12 55.16
N GLY A 95 4.75 -2.60 54.17
CA GLY A 95 3.43 -2.08 53.79
C GLY A 95 2.69 -3.05 52.88
N ASP A 96 2.12 -4.09 53.49
CA ASP A 96 1.27 -5.09 52.82
C ASP A 96 0.02 -4.41 52.23
N GLY A 97 -0.23 -4.57 50.92
CA GLY A 97 -1.32 -3.86 50.24
C GLY A 97 -1.40 -4.11 48.74
N ASP A 98 -2.33 -4.98 48.36
CA ASP A 98 -2.98 -5.12 47.05
C ASP A 98 -2.14 -4.85 45.79
N GLY A 99 -1.64 -5.94 45.20
CA GLY A 99 -1.00 -5.93 43.88
C GLY A 99 -1.98 -5.60 42.74
N GLU A 100 -2.24 -4.31 42.53
CA GLU A 100 -2.54 -3.81 41.20
C GLU A 100 -1.29 -4.00 40.33
N ASP A 101 -1.42 -4.68 39.19
CA ASP A 101 -0.37 -4.72 38.18
C ASP A 101 -0.07 -3.28 37.73
N GLU A 102 0.97 -2.65 38.27
CA GLU A 102 1.50 -1.39 37.73
C GLU A 102 2.05 -1.67 36.32
N ASP A 103 1.16 -1.53 35.32
CA ASP A 103 1.52 -1.53 33.90
C ASP A 103 2.63 -0.50 33.70
N SER A 104 3.85 -0.99 33.42
CA SER A 104 5.03 -0.14 33.29
C SER A 104 4.70 1.03 32.32
N PRO A 105 4.91 2.30 32.72
CA PRO A 105 4.36 3.43 31.97
C PRO A 105 4.78 3.37 30.51
N LEU A 106 3.79 3.46 29.62
CA LEU A 106 4.00 3.38 28.18
C LEU A 106 5.00 4.46 27.74
N VAL A 107 5.98 4.06 26.93
CA VAL A 107 7.00 4.96 26.36
C VAL A 107 6.49 5.53 25.03
N GLY A 108 5.67 4.75 24.32
CA GLY A 108 4.93 5.18 23.15
C GLY A 108 3.60 5.88 23.47
N GLU A 109 3.16 6.67 22.50
CA GLU A 109 1.92 7.43 22.45
C GLU A 109 0.69 6.51 22.25
N ASP A 110 -0.50 7.07 22.47
CA ASP A 110 -1.80 6.39 22.34
C ASP A 110 -2.36 6.48 20.90
N ALA A 111 -2.26 5.40 20.13
CA ALA A 111 -2.68 5.32 18.74
C ALA A 111 -4.21 5.41 18.58
N ALA A 112 -4.65 6.02 17.48
CA ALA A 112 -6.06 6.32 17.19
C ALA A 112 -6.78 7.19 18.25
N ALA A 113 -6.06 7.78 19.21
CA ALA A 113 -6.61 8.79 20.10
C ALA A 113 -7.04 10.02 19.28
N PHE A 114 -8.34 10.34 19.30
CA PHE A 114 -8.89 11.46 18.54
C PHE A 114 -9.90 12.22 19.39
N ASP A 115 -9.53 13.44 19.77
CA ASP A 115 -10.38 14.35 20.54
C ASP A 115 -11.07 15.32 19.58
N LEU A 116 -12.39 15.14 19.42
CA LEU A 116 -13.25 15.98 18.58
C LEU A 116 -13.33 17.44 19.07
N VAL A 117 -13.28 17.68 20.39
CA VAL A 117 -13.42 19.01 20.99
C VAL A 117 -12.17 19.85 20.76
N LYS A 118 -10.99 19.20 20.69
CA LYS A 118 -9.72 19.86 20.35
C LYS A 118 -9.57 20.18 18.85
N GLN A 119 -10.47 19.71 17.98
CA GLN A 119 -10.38 19.96 16.53
C GLN A 119 -10.81 21.38 16.17
N LYS A 120 -9.94 22.10 15.44
CA LYS A 120 -10.28 23.41 14.86
C LYS A 120 -10.86 23.22 13.46
N ILE A 121 -12.08 23.70 13.22
CA ILE A 121 -12.73 23.66 11.90
C ILE A 121 -11.85 24.27 10.81
N SER A 122 -11.12 25.35 11.13
CA SER A 122 -10.16 25.97 10.20
C SER A 122 -9.07 25.01 9.72
N SER A 123 -8.54 24.11 10.57
CA SER A 123 -7.56 23.10 10.17
C SER A 123 -8.12 22.12 9.15
N TRP A 124 -9.41 21.78 9.24
CA TRP A 124 -10.09 20.91 8.27
C TRP A 124 -10.40 21.62 6.94
N VAL A 125 -10.66 22.93 6.98
CA VAL A 125 -10.73 23.76 5.76
C VAL A 125 -9.37 23.86 5.07
N TYR A 126 -8.29 24.09 5.82
CA TYR A 126 -6.92 24.07 5.29
C TYR A 126 -6.54 22.69 4.73
N PHE A 127 -6.89 21.61 5.43
CA PHE A 127 -6.72 20.23 4.95
C PHE A 127 -7.40 20.01 3.60
N ALA A 128 -8.68 20.38 3.48
CA ALA A 128 -9.44 20.23 2.24
C ALA A 128 -8.85 21.07 1.09
N GLY A 129 -8.44 22.30 1.36
CA GLY A 129 -7.78 23.17 0.38
C GLY A 129 -6.43 22.61 -0.11
N ILE A 130 -5.58 22.14 0.81
CA ILE A 130 -4.29 21.54 0.47
C ILE A 130 -4.50 20.23 -0.30
N LEU A 131 -5.40 19.35 0.16
CA LEU A 131 -5.70 18.09 -0.52
C LEU A 131 -6.23 18.34 -1.94
N GLY A 132 -7.20 19.25 -2.10
CA GLY A 132 -7.70 19.64 -3.42
C GLY A 132 -6.62 20.21 -4.33
N THR A 133 -5.72 21.03 -3.79
CA THR A 133 -4.58 21.58 -4.55
C THR A 133 -3.61 20.49 -4.98
N VAL A 134 -3.25 19.55 -4.09
CA VAL A 134 -2.35 18.43 -4.40
C VAL A 134 -2.97 17.50 -5.45
N LEU A 135 -4.27 17.20 -5.33
CA LEU A 135 -4.99 16.38 -6.32
C LEU A 135 -5.09 17.09 -7.68
N PHE A 136 -5.35 18.39 -7.72
CA PHE A 136 -5.36 19.17 -8.97
C PHE A 136 -3.97 19.25 -9.63
N VAL A 137 -2.90 19.41 -8.85
CA VAL A 137 -1.53 19.39 -9.37
C VAL A 137 -1.15 18.00 -9.88
N LEU A 138 -1.54 16.93 -9.17
CA LEU A 138 -1.34 15.55 -9.64
C LEU A 138 -2.11 15.28 -10.95
N ASP A 139 -3.33 15.79 -11.06
CA ASP A 139 -4.16 15.68 -12.26
C ASP A 139 -3.45 16.33 -13.46
N VAL A 140 -3.21 17.65 -13.40
CA VAL A 140 -2.63 18.42 -14.52
C VAL A 140 -1.16 18.07 -14.81
N ALA A 141 -0.31 17.91 -13.78
CA ALA A 141 1.13 17.71 -13.99
C ALA A 141 1.52 16.24 -14.19
N TRP A 142 0.61 15.28 -13.99
CA TRP A 142 0.94 13.86 -14.09
C TRP A 142 -0.11 12.99 -14.78
N LEU A 143 -1.38 13.07 -14.40
CA LEU A 143 -2.42 12.18 -14.93
C LEU A 143 -2.91 12.58 -16.32
N ASP A 144 -3.11 13.87 -16.57
CA ASP A 144 -3.62 14.38 -17.84
C ASP A 144 -2.68 14.02 -19.00
N ASN A 145 -3.18 13.30 -20.00
CA ASN A 145 -2.37 12.80 -21.12
C ASN A 145 -1.87 13.90 -22.07
N SER A 146 -2.37 15.13 -21.97
CA SER A 146 -1.98 16.26 -22.83
C SER A 146 -0.94 17.18 -22.18
N THR A 147 -0.90 17.23 -20.85
CA THR A 147 -0.04 18.14 -20.07
C THR A 147 0.87 17.45 -19.05
N GLY A 148 0.53 16.23 -18.64
CA GLY A 148 1.19 15.48 -17.58
C GLY A 148 2.30 14.53 -18.03
N TYR A 149 3.22 14.24 -17.11
CA TYR A 149 4.37 13.38 -17.37
C TYR A 149 4.10 11.87 -17.15
N GLY A 150 2.93 11.48 -16.64
CA GLY A 150 2.62 10.10 -16.30
C GLY A 150 2.60 9.15 -17.49
N LYS A 151 1.96 9.54 -18.60
CA LYS A 151 2.00 8.75 -19.84
C LYS A 151 3.42 8.61 -20.41
N PRO A 152 4.18 9.69 -20.64
CA PRO A 152 5.58 9.57 -21.08
C PRO A 152 6.45 8.72 -20.14
N PHE A 153 6.21 8.77 -18.82
CA PHE A 153 6.91 7.92 -17.85
C PHE A 153 6.56 6.44 -18.03
N ILE A 154 5.27 6.09 -18.13
CA ILE A 154 4.84 4.71 -18.38
C ILE A 154 5.36 4.21 -19.73
N ASP A 155 5.17 4.98 -20.81
CA ASP A 155 5.63 4.61 -22.15
C ASP A 155 7.16 4.34 -22.18
N ALA A 156 7.95 5.14 -21.44
CA ALA A 156 9.39 4.95 -21.32
C ALA A 156 9.80 3.70 -20.53
N VAL A 157 9.05 3.32 -19.48
CA VAL A 157 9.31 2.10 -18.69
C VAL A 157 8.82 0.86 -19.43
N SER A 158 7.66 0.93 -20.07
CA SER A 158 7.11 -0.13 -20.94
C SER A 158 8.02 -0.42 -22.14
N GLY A 159 8.70 0.61 -22.69
CA GLY A 159 9.71 0.44 -23.73
C GLY A 159 10.94 -0.40 -23.35
N LEU A 160 11.07 -0.84 -22.09
CA LEU A 160 12.15 -1.72 -21.63
C LEU A 160 11.83 -3.22 -21.76
N SER A 161 10.55 -3.62 -21.88
CA SER A 161 10.16 -5.02 -22.02
C SER A 161 8.72 -5.20 -22.52
N ASP A 162 8.52 -6.14 -23.45
CA ASP A 162 7.18 -6.54 -23.92
C ASP A 162 6.38 -7.35 -22.88
N SER A 163 6.98 -7.74 -21.75
CA SER A 163 6.30 -8.48 -20.67
C SER A 163 5.67 -7.53 -19.66
N PRO A 164 4.34 -7.53 -19.48
CA PRO A 164 3.68 -6.67 -18.50
C PRO A 164 4.10 -7.00 -17.06
N GLU A 165 4.50 -8.25 -16.78
CA GLU A 165 5.06 -8.66 -15.49
C GLU A 165 6.40 -7.98 -15.20
N VAL A 166 7.29 -7.90 -16.19
CA VAL A 166 8.61 -7.26 -16.07
C VAL A 166 8.44 -5.75 -15.89
N VAL A 167 7.60 -5.12 -16.71
CA VAL A 167 7.27 -3.68 -16.58
C VAL A 167 6.66 -3.38 -15.21
N MET A 168 5.72 -4.20 -14.75
CA MET A 168 5.12 -4.08 -13.41
C MET A 168 6.17 -4.15 -12.29
N LEU A 169 7.12 -5.09 -12.38
CA LEU A 169 8.21 -5.21 -11.42
C LEU A 169 9.17 -4.01 -11.47
N ILE A 170 9.49 -3.49 -12.66
CA ILE A 170 10.34 -2.30 -12.81
C ILE A 170 9.66 -1.08 -12.19
N LEU A 171 8.36 -0.85 -12.44
CA LEU A 171 7.59 0.24 -11.82
C LEU A 171 7.60 0.14 -10.29
N ILE A 172 7.38 -1.06 -9.74
CA ILE A 172 7.46 -1.29 -8.29
C ILE A 172 8.88 -1.04 -7.76
N VAL A 173 9.94 -1.45 -8.46
CA VAL A 173 11.33 -1.19 -8.06
C VAL A 173 11.66 0.30 -8.08
N ILE A 174 11.22 1.05 -9.10
CA ILE A 174 11.37 2.51 -9.18
C ILE A 174 10.66 3.16 -7.99
N PHE A 175 9.37 2.85 -7.78
CA PHE A 175 8.59 3.36 -6.65
C PHE A 175 9.25 3.02 -5.31
N ALA A 176 9.55 1.75 -5.06
CA ALA A 176 10.13 1.27 -3.80
C ALA A 176 11.48 1.93 -3.49
N THR A 177 12.34 2.11 -4.51
CA THR A 177 13.65 2.75 -4.37
C THR A 177 13.50 4.23 -4.03
N VAL A 178 12.67 4.97 -4.78
CA VAL A 178 12.48 6.41 -4.56
C VAL A 178 11.76 6.67 -3.24
N HIS A 179 10.65 5.98 -2.99
CA HIS A 179 9.85 6.12 -1.77
C HIS A 179 10.67 5.78 -0.51
N SER A 180 11.36 4.63 -0.50
CA SER A 180 12.14 4.20 0.67
C SER A 180 13.45 4.97 0.80
N GLY A 181 14.03 5.43 -0.30
CA GLY A 181 15.20 6.31 -0.33
C GLY A 181 14.86 7.66 0.31
N LEU A 182 13.80 8.33 -0.15
CA LEU A 182 13.29 9.55 0.47
C LEU A 182 12.89 9.31 1.94
N ALA A 183 12.28 8.17 2.28
CA ALA A 183 11.96 7.86 3.67
C ALA A 183 13.23 7.81 4.54
N SER A 184 14.32 7.24 4.00
CA SER A 184 15.63 7.15 4.68
C SER A 184 16.36 8.49 4.78
N LEU A 185 16.18 9.38 3.79
CA LEU A 185 16.79 10.70 3.76
C LEU A 185 16.07 11.74 4.62
N ARG A 186 14.91 11.38 5.21
CA ARG A 186 14.05 12.27 6.01
C ARG A 186 14.83 13.06 7.06
N ASP A 187 15.59 12.41 7.93
CA ASP A 187 16.31 13.08 9.03
C ASP A 187 17.31 14.15 8.57
N THR A 188 17.86 14.00 7.35
CA THR A 188 18.77 14.98 6.74
C THR A 188 18.00 16.05 5.99
N GLY A 189 16.99 15.67 5.21
CA GLY A 189 16.17 16.60 4.44
C GLY A 189 15.34 17.55 5.31
N GLU A 190 14.80 17.07 6.44
CA GLU A 190 14.09 17.90 7.42
C GLU A 190 15.00 18.97 8.04
N LYS A 191 16.31 18.71 8.19
CA LYS A 191 17.30 19.70 8.65
C LYS A 191 17.67 20.73 7.58
N LEU A 192 17.56 20.37 6.30
CA LEU A 192 17.95 21.25 5.19
C LEU A 192 16.82 22.18 4.72
N ILE A 193 15.60 21.66 4.59
CA ILE A 193 14.46 22.42 4.03
C ILE A 193 13.25 22.52 4.98
N GLY A 194 13.32 21.91 6.16
CA GLY A 194 12.21 21.87 7.12
C GLY A 194 11.19 20.77 6.84
N GLU A 195 10.51 20.32 7.90
CA GLU A 195 9.65 19.13 7.89
C GLU A 195 8.45 19.22 6.94
N ARG A 196 7.82 20.41 6.81
CA ARG A 196 6.69 20.63 5.90
C ARG A 196 7.12 20.57 4.44
N ALA A 197 8.19 21.29 4.07
CA ALA A 197 8.70 21.26 2.70
C ALA A 197 9.20 19.86 2.32
N TYR A 198 9.84 19.16 3.26
CA TYR A 198 10.24 17.77 3.05
C TYR A 198 9.05 16.83 2.87
N ARG A 199 7.97 16.98 3.64
CA ARG A 199 6.72 16.21 3.44
C ARG A 199 6.10 16.47 2.06
N VAL A 200 6.07 17.72 1.61
CA VAL A 200 5.55 18.09 0.28
C VAL A 200 6.42 17.50 -0.84
N LEU A 201 7.74 17.59 -0.75
CA LEU A 201 8.67 16.96 -1.70
C LEU A 201 8.51 15.43 -1.71
N PHE A 202 8.46 14.80 -0.54
CA PHE A 202 8.26 13.36 -0.38
C PHE A 202 6.97 12.89 -1.05
N ALA A 203 5.86 13.58 -0.79
CA ALA A 203 4.55 13.26 -1.35
C ALA A 203 4.49 13.55 -2.85
N GLY A 204 4.99 14.71 -3.29
CA GLY A 204 5.00 15.14 -4.68
C GLY A 204 5.83 14.26 -5.61
N ILE A 205 6.78 13.47 -5.08
CA ILE A 205 7.52 12.46 -5.86
C ILE A 205 6.93 11.06 -5.66
N SER A 206 6.56 10.68 -4.42
CA SER A 206 6.05 9.32 -4.15
C SER A 206 4.66 9.07 -4.71
N LEU A 207 3.75 10.06 -4.64
CA LEU A 207 2.36 9.89 -5.04
C LEU A 207 2.21 9.68 -6.56
N PRO A 208 2.88 10.45 -7.45
CA PRO A 208 2.84 10.17 -8.89
C PRO A 208 3.38 8.77 -9.24
N LEU A 209 4.48 8.33 -8.64
CA LEU A 209 5.04 7.00 -8.87
C LEU A 209 4.12 5.87 -8.38
N ALA A 210 3.50 6.05 -7.20
CA ALA A 210 2.52 5.10 -6.67
C ALA A 210 1.29 5.00 -7.60
N VAL A 211 0.74 6.14 -8.02
CA VAL A 211 -0.43 6.19 -8.91
C VAL A 211 -0.11 5.58 -10.28
N SER A 212 1.06 5.88 -10.86
CA SER A 212 1.53 5.25 -12.11
C SER A 212 1.58 3.73 -12.00
N THR A 213 2.13 3.23 -10.90
CA THR A 213 2.22 1.79 -10.61
C THR A 213 0.82 1.15 -10.47
N VAL A 214 -0.12 1.82 -9.80
CA VAL A 214 -1.50 1.34 -9.62
C VAL A 214 -2.31 1.38 -10.91
N VAL A 215 -2.21 2.46 -11.69
CA VAL A 215 -2.92 2.60 -12.99
C VAL A 215 -2.41 1.55 -13.98
N TYR A 216 -1.09 1.40 -14.11
CA TYR A 216 -0.50 0.37 -14.97
C TYR A 216 -0.99 -1.03 -14.57
N PHE A 217 -0.95 -1.35 -13.27
CA PHE A 217 -1.48 -2.62 -12.76
C PHE A 217 -2.95 -2.81 -13.13
N ILE A 218 -3.82 -1.82 -12.89
CA ILE A 218 -5.25 -1.94 -13.17
C ILE A 218 -5.50 -2.17 -14.66
N ASN A 219 -4.80 -1.45 -15.54
CA ASN A 219 -5.00 -1.57 -16.98
C ASN A 219 -4.53 -2.93 -17.51
N HIS A 220 -3.36 -3.41 -17.06
CA HIS A 220 -2.74 -4.66 -17.50
C HIS A 220 -3.12 -5.90 -16.65
N ARG A 221 -4.07 -5.76 -15.71
CA ARG A 221 -4.41 -6.82 -14.72
C ARG A 221 -4.91 -8.14 -15.31
N TYR A 222 -5.19 -8.20 -16.61
CA TYR A 222 -5.63 -9.41 -17.32
C TYR A 222 -4.73 -9.82 -18.49
N ASP A 223 -3.62 -9.12 -18.71
CA ASP A 223 -2.74 -9.34 -19.88
C ASP A 223 -1.72 -10.46 -19.65
N GLY A 224 -1.49 -10.80 -18.38
CA GLY A 224 -0.65 -11.92 -17.98
C GLY A 224 -1.30 -13.29 -18.22
N GLN A 225 -0.46 -14.33 -18.30
CA GLN A 225 -0.89 -15.72 -18.38
C GLN A 225 -1.82 -16.09 -17.21
N GLN A 226 -3.03 -16.55 -17.50
CA GLN A 226 -3.95 -17.10 -16.51
C GLN A 226 -3.36 -18.38 -15.89
N LEU A 227 -3.26 -18.40 -14.56
CA LEU A 227 -2.71 -19.50 -13.76
C LEU A 227 -3.82 -20.32 -13.10
N TRP A 228 -4.89 -19.66 -12.64
CA TRP A 228 -6.09 -20.31 -12.09
C TRP A 228 -7.33 -19.42 -12.25
N GLN A 229 -8.53 -20.02 -12.22
CA GLN A 229 -9.81 -19.32 -12.34
C GLN A 229 -10.78 -19.86 -11.28
N LEU A 230 -10.94 -19.12 -10.18
CA LEU A 230 -11.59 -19.61 -8.96
C LEU A 230 -12.87 -18.84 -8.58
N GLN A 231 -13.25 -17.82 -9.35
CA GLN A 231 -14.33 -16.88 -9.04
C GLN A 231 -15.73 -17.54 -9.01
N ASN A 232 -15.86 -18.74 -9.60
CA ASN A 232 -17.08 -19.56 -9.55
C ASN A 232 -17.21 -20.39 -8.25
N ILE A 233 -16.20 -20.40 -7.37
CA ILE A 233 -16.27 -21.14 -6.10
C ILE A 233 -17.20 -20.41 -5.11
N PRO A 234 -18.27 -21.04 -4.62
CA PRO A 234 -19.18 -20.43 -3.65
C PRO A 234 -18.43 -19.99 -2.38
N GLY A 235 -18.70 -18.77 -1.92
CA GLY A 235 -18.09 -18.20 -0.72
C GLY A 235 -16.69 -17.61 -0.92
N LEU A 236 -15.99 -17.88 -2.03
CA LEU A 236 -14.63 -17.38 -2.22
C LEU A 236 -14.57 -15.85 -2.29
N HIS A 237 -15.50 -15.22 -3.02
CA HIS A 237 -15.58 -13.76 -3.07
C HIS A 237 -15.73 -13.16 -1.67
N GLN A 238 -16.64 -13.71 -0.85
CA GLN A 238 -16.90 -13.25 0.51
C GLN A 238 -15.65 -13.41 1.41
N PHE A 239 -14.94 -14.52 1.28
CA PHE A 239 -13.71 -14.78 2.02
C PHE A 239 -12.56 -13.82 1.65
N LEU A 240 -12.32 -13.60 0.36
CA LEU A 240 -11.26 -12.70 -0.12
C LEU A 240 -11.60 -11.22 0.11
N TRP A 241 -12.88 -10.86 0.00
CA TRP A 241 -13.40 -9.55 0.38
C TRP A 241 -13.21 -9.29 1.87
N LEU A 242 -13.60 -10.22 2.74
CA LEU A 242 -13.44 -10.09 4.20
C LEU A 242 -11.95 -10.02 4.58
N SER A 243 -11.11 -10.82 3.93
CA SER A 243 -9.66 -10.78 4.10
C SER A 243 -9.10 -9.40 3.71
N SER A 244 -9.51 -8.86 2.56
CA SER A 244 -9.12 -7.50 2.11
C SER A 244 -9.67 -6.41 3.03
N PHE A 245 -10.88 -6.58 3.59
CA PHE A 245 -11.47 -5.63 4.54
C PHE A 245 -10.67 -5.61 5.85
N ILE A 246 -10.36 -6.78 6.42
CA ILE A 246 -9.51 -6.90 7.61
C ILE A 246 -8.12 -6.31 7.37
N SER A 247 -7.57 -6.47 6.17
CA SER A 247 -6.23 -6.01 5.83
C SER A 247 -6.04 -4.49 5.97
N PHE A 248 -7.09 -3.69 5.73
CA PHE A 248 -7.04 -2.24 5.89
C PHE A 248 -6.84 -1.80 7.35
N PHE A 249 -7.35 -2.55 8.33
CA PHE A 249 -7.13 -2.26 9.75
C PHE A 249 -5.66 -2.43 10.18
N PHE A 250 -4.91 -3.28 9.48
CA PHE A 250 -3.47 -3.44 9.67
C PHE A 250 -2.65 -2.39 8.89
N LEU A 251 -3.13 -1.92 7.73
CA LEU A 251 -2.43 -0.97 6.86
C LEU A 251 -2.42 0.48 7.38
N TYR A 252 -3.56 0.99 7.83
CA TYR A 252 -3.77 2.43 8.09
C TYR A 252 -3.45 3.03 9.49
N PRO A 253 -2.80 2.35 10.47
CA PRO A 253 -2.44 2.99 11.75
C PRO A 253 -1.51 4.21 11.63
N SER A 254 -0.70 4.25 10.56
CA SER A 254 0.20 5.36 10.26
C SER A 254 -0.53 6.63 9.78
N THR A 255 -1.84 6.57 9.51
CA THR A 255 -2.63 7.70 8.98
C THR A 255 -3.62 8.29 9.98
N PHE A 256 -3.62 7.86 11.24
CA PHE A 256 -4.55 8.39 12.26
C PHE A 256 -4.43 9.92 12.45
N ASN A 257 -3.24 10.49 12.25
CA ASN A 257 -2.99 11.94 12.29
C ASN A 257 -3.08 12.56 10.89
N LEU A 258 -4.26 12.57 10.27
CA LEU A 258 -4.48 13.06 8.90
C LEU A 258 -3.96 14.49 8.65
N LEU A 259 -4.05 15.38 9.65
CA LEU A 259 -3.54 16.75 9.55
C LEU A 259 -2.00 16.80 9.45
N GLU A 260 -1.27 15.86 10.06
CA GLU A 260 0.18 15.72 9.89
C GLU A 260 0.55 15.08 8.54
N VAL A 261 -0.28 14.17 8.03
CA VAL A 261 -0.10 13.57 6.70
C VAL A 261 -0.19 14.64 5.60
N ALA A 262 -1.19 15.53 5.70
CA ALA A 262 -1.37 16.66 4.79
C ALA A 262 -0.46 17.87 5.07
N ALA A 263 0.48 17.77 6.03
CA ALA A 263 1.33 18.87 6.48
C ALA A 263 0.59 20.15 6.93
N VAL A 264 -0.68 20.03 7.35
CA VAL A 264 -1.44 21.08 8.05
C VAL A 264 -0.87 21.27 9.45
N ASP A 265 -0.70 20.15 10.16
CA ASP A 265 0.07 20.06 11.39
C ASP A 265 1.53 19.69 11.08
N LYS A 266 2.41 19.91 12.06
CA LYS A 266 3.85 19.67 11.92
C LYS A 266 4.12 18.15 11.86
N PRO A 267 4.61 17.58 10.74
CA PRO A 267 4.65 16.12 10.56
C PRO A 267 5.74 15.44 11.40
N LYS A 268 5.37 14.54 12.29
CA LYS A 268 6.32 13.86 13.20
C LYS A 268 6.69 12.45 12.72
N MET A 269 7.49 11.78 13.54
CA MET A 269 7.42 10.33 13.68
C MET A 269 6.85 10.07 15.09
N HIS A 270 6.12 8.97 15.25
CA HIS A 270 5.52 8.59 16.53
C HIS A 270 6.09 7.25 16.96
N LEU A 271 6.26 7.07 18.26
CA LEU A 271 6.34 5.74 18.86
C LEU A 271 4.92 5.43 19.34
N TRP A 272 4.32 4.33 18.90
CA TRP A 272 2.96 3.94 19.31
C TRP A 272 3.02 2.64 20.11
N GLU A 273 2.21 2.50 21.16
CA GLU A 273 2.10 1.23 21.93
C GLU A 273 0.68 0.67 22.07
N THR A 274 -0.35 1.39 21.58
CA THR A 274 -1.76 1.00 21.68
C THR A 274 -2.41 0.74 20.32
N GLY A 275 -3.70 0.40 20.30
CA GLY A 275 -4.46 0.06 19.10
C GLY A 275 -3.92 -1.22 18.46
N ILE A 276 -3.84 -1.25 17.12
CA ILE A 276 -3.31 -2.44 16.41
C ILE A 276 -1.87 -2.76 16.80
N ILE A 277 -1.10 -1.81 17.33
CA ILE A 277 0.32 -2.02 17.67
C ILE A 277 0.49 -3.04 18.81
N ARG A 278 -0.54 -3.19 19.64
CA ARG A 278 -0.66 -4.29 20.62
C ARG A 278 -0.67 -5.68 19.95
N ILE A 279 -1.26 -5.77 18.75
CA ILE A 279 -1.36 -6.99 17.95
C ILE A 279 -0.15 -7.15 17.03
N THR A 280 0.17 -6.14 16.22
CA THR A 280 1.36 -6.10 15.34
C THR A 280 1.86 -4.67 15.14
N ARG A 281 3.17 -4.53 15.29
CA ARG A 281 3.94 -3.30 15.09
C ARG A 281 4.19 -3.06 13.60
N HIS A 282 3.31 -2.28 12.97
CA HIS A 282 3.57 -1.69 11.65
C HIS A 282 4.72 -0.67 11.73
N PRO A 283 5.55 -0.56 10.69
CA PRO A 283 6.97 -0.94 10.70
C PRO A 283 7.83 -0.19 11.73
N GLN A 284 8.06 -0.84 12.89
CA GLN A 284 9.12 -0.48 13.83
C GLN A 284 9.81 -1.72 14.50
N GLY A 285 10.09 -2.84 13.81
CA GLY A 285 10.82 -4.00 14.37
C GLY A 285 12.11 -4.42 13.68
N ASP A 286 13.24 -3.84 14.12
CA ASP A 286 14.57 -4.15 13.59
C ASP A 286 14.90 -5.65 13.62
N CYS A 287 15.59 -6.11 12.58
CA CYS A 287 15.96 -7.51 12.39
C CYS A 287 17.26 -7.85 13.12
N ASP A 288 17.21 -7.90 14.45
CA ASP A 288 18.26 -8.46 15.31
C ASP A 288 18.58 -9.96 15.03
N LEU A 289 17.88 -10.58 14.07
CA LEU A 289 18.15 -11.92 13.56
C LEU A 289 19.14 -11.98 12.39
N VAL A 290 19.77 -10.86 12.00
CA VAL A 290 20.85 -10.87 10.98
C VAL A 290 22.20 -11.34 11.56
N ARG A 291 22.33 -11.44 12.89
CA ARG A 291 23.61 -11.79 13.54
C ARG A 291 23.93 -13.28 13.61
N ASN A 292 22.97 -14.21 13.43
CA ASN A 292 23.29 -15.64 13.30
C ASN A 292 22.15 -16.50 12.72
N ARG A 293 22.53 -17.45 11.84
CA ARG A 293 21.71 -18.46 11.13
C ARG A 293 20.83 -17.94 9.98
N GLY A 294 21.32 -18.17 8.76
CA GLY A 294 20.54 -18.03 7.53
C GLY A 294 19.49 -19.14 7.38
N LEU A 295 18.29 -18.90 7.92
CA LEU A 295 17.01 -19.37 7.38
C LEU A 295 15.88 -18.54 8.00
N CYS A 296 15.86 -17.23 7.72
CA CYS A 296 14.70 -16.42 8.06
C CYS A 296 13.55 -16.84 7.12
N LEU A 297 12.65 -17.68 7.60
CA LEU A 297 11.49 -18.14 6.84
C LEU A 297 10.71 -16.93 6.32
N PHE A 298 10.44 -16.94 5.02
CA PHE A 298 10.04 -15.76 4.22
C PHE A 298 8.59 -15.28 4.48
N LEU A 299 7.95 -15.75 5.56
CA LEU A 299 6.50 -15.67 5.77
C LEU A 299 6.05 -15.03 7.10
N GLU A 300 6.95 -14.69 8.03
CA GLU A 300 6.52 -14.31 9.40
C GLU A 300 6.66 -12.81 9.73
N LYS A 301 7.59 -12.09 9.08
CA LYS A 301 7.88 -10.68 9.39
C LYS A 301 7.16 -9.74 8.42
N MET A 302 5.88 -9.44 8.65
CA MET A 302 5.03 -8.85 7.61
C MET A 302 4.41 -7.51 7.95
N MET A 303 4.30 -6.64 6.93
CA MET A 303 3.23 -5.64 6.84
C MET A 303 1.92 -6.40 6.57
N VAL A 304 1.35 -6.97 7.64
CA VAL A 304 0.30 -8.01 7.58
C VAL A 304 -0.88 -7.60 6.71
N GLY A 305 -1.28 -6.33 6.77
CA GLY A 305 -2.33 -5.80 5.90
C GLY A 305 -1.96 -5.86 4.41
N GLN A 306 -0.78 -5.39 4.03
CA GLN A 306 -0.39 -5.46 2.61
C GLN A 306 -0.30 -6.90 2.12
N VAL A 307 0.23 -7.83 2.92
CA VAL A 307 0.37 -9.22 2.50
C VAL A 307 -0.99 -9.90 2.33
N ILE A 308 -1.91 -9.74 3.29
CA ILE A 308 -3.28 -10.27 3.17
C ILE A 308 -3.97 -9.68 1.94
N TRP A 309 -3.81 -8.37 1.69
CA TRP A 309 -4.38 -7.69 0.52
C TRP A 309 -3.82 -8.24 -0.80
N CYS A 310 -2.50 -8.37 -0.92
CA CYS A 310 -1.82 -8.92 -2.09
C CYS A 310 -2.23 -10.38 -2.36
N ILE A 311 -2.27 -11.22 -1.33
CA ILE A 311 -2.73 -12.61 -1.44
C ILE A 311 -4.19 -12.66 -1.91
N ALA A 312 -5.07 -11.85 -1.32
CA ALA A 312 -6.48 -11.83 -1.70
C ALA A 312 -6.70 -11.43 -3.17
N HIS A 313 -6.00 -10.39 -3.64
CA HIS A 313 -6.06 -9.94 -5.03
C HIS A 313 -5.43 -10.94 -6.01
N THR A 314 -4.31 -11.56 -5.62
CA THR A 314 -3.66 -12.62 -6.42
C THR A 314 -4.59 -13.82 -6.58
N ILE A 315 -5.21 -14.31 -5.51
CA ILE A 315 -6.16 -15.43 -5.59
C ILE A 315 -7.36 -15.06 -6.47
N TRP A 316 -7.89 -13.83 -6.36
CA TRP A 316 -9.06 -13.39 -7.12
C TRP A 316 -8.80 -13.18 -8.62
N ILE A 317 -7.64 -12.65 -9.00
CA ILE A 317 -7.28 -12.34 -10.39
C ILE A 317 -6.67 -13.57 -11.08
N GLY A 318 -5.75 -14.26 -10.41
CA GLY A 318 -5.24 -15.58 -10.80
C GLY A 318 -4.33 -15.64 -12.02
N ASN A 319 -3.53 -14.59 -12.28
CA ASN A 319 -2.58 -14.57 -13.40
C ASN A 319 -1.17 -14.09 -12.99
N SER A 320 -0.23 -14.20 -13.92
CA SER A 320 1.18 -13.84 -13.74
C SER A 320 1.42 -12.36 -13.38
N VAL A 321 0.65 -11.41 -13.95
CA VAL A 321 0.76 -9.97 -13.60
C VAL A 321 0.36 -9.72 -12.15
N ALA A 322 -0.71 -10.34 -11.66
CA ALA A 322 -1.12 -10.24 -10.24
C ALA A 322 -0.10 -10.89 -9.29
N VAL A 323 0.54 -11.98 -9.70
CA VAL A 323 1.65 -12.60 -8.96
C VAL A 323 2.87 -11.68 -8.92
N ALA A 324 3.28 -11.11 -10.07
CA ALA A 324 4.42 -10.20 -10.18
C ALA A 324 4.22 -8.93 -9.34
N ALA A 325 3.04 -8.30 -9.45
CA ALA A 325 2.66 -7.14 -8.66
C ALA A 325 2.70 -7.44 -7.15
N SER A 326 2.15 -8.58 -6.73
CA SER A 326 2.13 -8.98 -5.32
C SER A 326 3.51 -9.32 -4.78
N LEU A 327 4.35 -10.04 -5.53
CA LEU A 327 5.73 -10.33 -5.13
C LEU A 327 6.55 -9.04 -4.97
N GLY A 328 6.43 -8.11 -5.92
CA GLY A 328 7.08 -6.79 -5.83
C GLY A 328 6.60 -5.98 -4.62
N LEU A 329 5.28 -5.87 -4.43
CA LEU A 329 4.70 -5.11 -3.32
C LEU A 329 5.03 -5.73 -1.96
N ILE A 330 4.96 -7.06 -1.83
CA ILE A 330 5.37 -7.77 -0.61
C ILE A 330 6.87 -7.52 -0.35
N GLY A 331 7.74 -7.68 -1.36
CA GLY A 331 9.17 -7.41 -1.23
C GLY A 331 9.48 -5.98 -0.78
N HIS A 332 8.83 -4.97 -1.38
CA HIS A 332 8.92 -3.58 -0.93
C HIS A 332 8.49 -3.41 0.52
N HIS A 333 7.40 -4.05 0.93
CA HIS A 333 6.86 -3.93 2.29
C HIS A 333 7.71 -4.67 3.33
N LEU A 334 8.33 -5.80 2.99
CA LEU A 334 9.32 -6.48 3.84
C LEU A 334 10.55 -5.58 4.08
N PHE A 335 11.04 -4.90 3.04
CA PHE A 335 12.07 -3.87 3.19
C PHE A 335 11.56 -2.67 4.00
N GLY A 336 10.30 -2.29 3.79
CA GLY A 336 9.60 -1.23 4.51
C GLY A 336 9.50 -1.44 6.01
N VAL A 337 9.40 -2.70 6.47
CA VAL A 337 9.63 -3.11 7.87
C VAL A 337 11.01 -2.66 8.29
N TRP A 338 12.06 -3.40 7.91
CA TRP A 338 13.44 -3.16 8.34
C TRP A 338 13.86 -1.69 8.29
N ASN A 339 13.52 -0.99 7.19
CA ASN A 339 13.89 0.40 7.01
C ASN A 339 13.09 1.37 7.91
N GLY A 340 11.84 1.05 8.27
CA GLY A 340 11.06 1.80 9.26
C GLY A 340 11.81 1.87 10.59
N ASP A 341 12.10 0.69 11.09
CA ASP A 341 12.69 0.41 12.39
C ASP A 341 14.09 1.01 12.53
N ARG A 342 14.93 0.84 11.51
CA ARG A 342 16.26 1.44 11.43
C ARG A 342 16.21 2.96 11.64
N ARG A 343 15.26 3.67 11.02
CA ARG A 343 15.12 5.13 11.20
C ARG A 343 14.65 5.51 12.61
N LEU A 344 13.88 4.64 13.26
CA LEU A 344 13.32 4.90 14.57
C LEU A 344 14.31 4.59 15.69
N ALA A 345 15.15 3.55 15.53
CA ALA A 345 16.35 3.35 16.32
C ALA A 345 17.29 4.56 16.23
N ILE A 346 17.54 5.07 15.01
CA ILE A 346 18.36 6.27 14.79
C ILE A 346 17.76 7.51 15.47
N ARG A 347 16.43 7.72 15.41
CA ARG A 347 15.79 8.94 15.95
C ARG A 347 15.52 8.88 17.46
N TYR A 348 15.19 7.72 18.02
CA TYR A 348 14.67 7.58 19.40
C TYR A 348 15.54 6.70 20.31
N GLY A 349 16.53 5.97 19.79
CA GLY A 349 17.46 5.16 20.58
C GLY A 349 16.75 4.18 21.53
N GLU A 350 17.10 4.23 22.82
CA GLU A 350 16.55 3.34 23.85
C GLU A 350 15.02 3.41 24.00
N ASN A 351 14.38 4.56 23.72
CA ASN A 351 12.92 4.65 23.76
C ASN A 351 12.28 3.76 22.70
N PHE A 352 12.88 3.70 21.51
CA PHE A 352 12.46 2.79 20.47
C PHE A 352 12.78 1.33 20.84
N GLU A 353 13.97 1.04 21.37
CA GLU A 353 14.32 -0.32 21.78
C GLU A 353 13.41 -0.84 22.93
N ALA A 354 12.94 0.01 23.83
CA ALA A 354 11.94 -0.35 24.84
C ALA A 354 10.61 -0.77 24.21
N VAL A 355 10.08 0.01 23.26
CA VAL A 355 8.88 -0.34 22.48
C VAL A 355 9.12 -1.64 21.68
N LYS A 356 10.28 -1.77 21.04
CA LYS A 356 10.70 -2.94 20.23
C LYS A 356 10.70 -4.23 21.06
N ARG A 357 11.20 -4.16 22.31
CA ARG A 357 11.22 -5.26 23.29
C ARG A 357 9.82 -5.69 23.74
N ARG A 358 8.88 -4.75 23.93
CA ARG A 358 7.50 -5.07 24.36
C ARG A 358 6.59 -5.56 23.24
N THR A 359 6.75 -5.12 22.01
CA THR A 359 5.82 -5.42 20.89
C THR A 359 6.42 -6.40 19.87
N SER A 360 5.71 -6.74 18.78
CA SER A 360 6.22 -7.60 17.69
C SER A 360 5.68 -7.19 16.33
N VAL A 361 6.46 -7.39 15.26
CA VAL A 361 5.97 -7.27 13.86
C VAL A 361 5.10 -8.45 13.45
N VAL A 362 5.27 -9.60 14.10
CA VAL A 362 4.45 -10.80 13.89
C VAL A 362 3.16 -10.64 14.71
N PRO A 363 1.95 -10.74 14.12
CA PRO A 363 0.68 -10.65 14.84
C PRO A 363 0.62 -11.56 16.06
N PHE A 364 0.15 -11.01 17.18
CA PHE A 364 -0.05 -11.68 18.46
C PHE A 364 1.19 -12.26 19.15
N ALA A 365 2.34 -12.35 18.48
CA ALA A 365 3.54 -12.99 19.04
C ALA A 365 3.99 -12.35 20.36
N ALA A 366 3.99 -11.01 20.48
CA ALA A 366 4.35 -10.36 21.74
C ALA A 366 3.36 -10.63 22.89
N ILE A 367 2.08 -10.88 22.57
CA ILE A 367 1.05 -11.25 23.55
C ILE A 367 1.26 -12.71 23.98
N LEU A 368 1.52 -13.61 23.02
CA LEU A 368 1.79 -15.03 23.28
C LEU A 368 3.12 -15.25 24.04
N ASP A 369 4.13 -14.43 23.78
CA ASP A 369 5.40 -14.40 24.51
C ASP A 369 5.26 -13.83 25.94
N GLY A 370 4.10 -13.26 26.30
CA GLY A 370 3.89 -12.54 27.56
C GLY A 370 4.59 -11.16 27.65
N ARG A 371 5.28 -10.72 26.59
CA ARG A 371 5.98 -9.43 26.52
C ARG A 371 5.05 -8.22 26.41
N HIS A 372 3.82 -8.44 25.94
CA HIS A 372 2.76 -7.45 25.87
C HIS A 372 1.49 -7.97 26.56
N LYS A 373 1.24 -7.54 27.80
CA LYS A 373 -0.07 -7.74 28.45
C LYS A 373 -1.10 -6.82 27.79
N LEU A 374 -2.32 -7.32 27.56
CA LEU A 374 -3.44 -6.51 27.10
C LEU A 374 -4.25 -5.99 28.29
N PRO A 375 -4.46 -4.67 28.42
CA PRO A 375 -5.38 -4.12 29.43
C PRO A 375 -6.80 -4.68 29.26
N LYS A 376 -7.56 -4.83 30.35
CA LYS A 376 -8.91 -5.43 30.33
C LYS A 376 -9.88 -4.74 29.37
N ASP A 377 -9.66 -3.46 29.07
CA ASP A 377 -10.50 -2.65 28.19
C ASP A 377 -9.82 -2.21 26.87
N TYR A 378 -8.75 -2.90 26.45
CA TYR A 378 -8.04 -2.66 25.18
C TYR A 378 -8.98 -2.60 23.96
N TYR A 379 -10.11 -3.33 23.98
CA TYR A 379 -11.12 -3.31 22.92
C TYR A 379 -11.71 -1.91 22.66
N LYS A 380 -11.69 -1.02 23.68
CA LYS A 380 -12.12 0.38 23.53
C LYS A 380 -11.25 1.16 22.54
N GLU A 381 -10.01 0.74 22.34
CA GLU A 381 -9.08 1.38 21.39
C GLU A 381 -9.54 1.17 19.94
N PHE A 382 -10.20 0.04 19.64
CA PHE A 382 -10.65 -0.35 18.30
C PHE A 382 -12.00 0.24 17.88
N ILE A 383 -12.77 0.81 18.82
CA ILE A 383 -14.04 1.51 18.54
C ILE A 383 -13.87 3.04 18.43
N ARG A 384 -12.64 3.54 18.49
CA ARG A 384 -12.32 4.98 18.35
C ARG A 384 -12.62 5.48 16.94
N LEU A 385 -12.87 6.80 16.82
CA LEU A 385 -13.26 7.44 15.56
C LEU A 385 -12.34 7.11 14.36
N PRO A 386 -10.99 7.02 14.49
CA PRO A 386 -10.14 6.69 13.35
C PRO A 386 -10.36 5.27 12.81
N TYR A 387 -10.75 4.29 13.64
CA TYR A 387 -11.12 2.95 13.18
C TYR A 387 -12.49 2.92 12.51
N LEU A 388 -13.43 3.73 12.97
CA LEU A 388 -14.71 3.94 12.27
C LEU A 388 -14.48 4.63 10.91
N ALA A 389 -13.54 5.56 10.83
CA ALA A 389 -13.14 6.21 9.58
C ALA A 389 -12.46 5.23 8.60
N ILE A 390 -11.56 4.35 9.08
CA ILE A 390 -11.00 3.24 8.27
C ILE A 390 -12.11 2.33 7.76
N THR A 391 -13.08 1.97 8.61
CA THR A 391 -14.24 1.15 8.22
C THR A 391 -15.01 1.78 7.07
N ALA A 392 -15.40 3.05 7.22
CA ALA A 392 -16.13 3.80 6.18
C ALA A 392 -15.30 3.98 4.89
N MET A 393 -13.99 4.27 5.01
CA MET A 393 -13.08 4.40 3.88
C MET A 393 -12.92 3.08 3.13
N THR A 394 -12.80 1.94 3.83
CA THR A 394 -12.62 0.61 3.22
C THR A 394 -13.88 0.18 2.46
N LEU A 395 -15.06 0.42 3.05
CA LEU A 395 -16.35 0.20 2.35
C LEU A 395 -16.50 1.16 1.16
N GLY A 396 -16.12 2.43 1.31
CA GLY A 396 -16.12 3.41 0.23
C GLY A 396 -15.20 3.02 -0.93
N ALA A 397 -13.98 2.55 -0.64
CA ALA A 397 -13.03 2.08 -1.64
C ALA A 397 -13.54 0.84 -2.39
N TYR A 398 -14.21 -0.10 -1.70
CA TYR A 398 -14.86 -1.25 -2.34
C TYR A 398 -15.99 -0.80 -3.29
N LEU A 399 -16.87 0.11 -2.84
CA LEU A 399 -17.96 0.65 -3.67
C LEU A 399 -17.44 1.49 -4.85
N ALA A 400 -16.33 2.21 -4.67
CA ALA A 400 -15.66 3.00 -5.70
C ALA A 400 -14.76 2.17 -6.63
N HIS A 401 -14.58 0.87 -6.39
CA HIS A 401 -13.68 0.03 -7.19
C HIS A 401 -13.98 0.04 -8.71
N PRO A 402 -15.25 0.03 -9.17
CA PRO A 402 -15.57 0.21 -10.59
C PRO A 402 -15.20 1.60 -11.13
N LEU A 403 -15.26 2.65 -10.29
CA LEU A 403 -14.87 4.02 -10.66
C LEU A 403 -13.35 4.13 -10.79
N MET A 404 -12.59 3.51 -9.88
CA MET A 404 -11.13 3.44 -9.97
C MET A 404 -10.68 2.71 -11.24
N GLN A 405 -11.36 1.62 -11.60
CA GLN A 405 -11.14 0.94 -12.88
C GLN A 405 -11.46 1.84 -14.09
N ALA A 406 -12.63 2.48 -14.10
CA ALA A 406 -13.03 3.36 -15.20
C ALA A 406 -12.09 4.56 -15.38
N GLY A 407 -11.64 5.19 -14.29
CA GLY A 407 -10.66 6.28 -14.32
C GLY A 407 -9.31 5.83 -14.87
N SER A 408 -8.79 4.69 -14.38
CA SER A 408 -7.56 4.08 -14.89
C SER A 408 -7.61 3.78 -16.39
N TYR A 409 -8.73 3.22 -16.87
CA TYR A 409 -8.92 2.93 -18.29
C TYR A 409 -8.97 4.20 -19.16
N GLY A 410 -9.49 5.31 -18.65
CA GLY A 410 -9.49 6.60 -19.36
C GLY A 410 -8.10 7.21 -19.55
N LEU A 411 -7.10 6.76 -18.77
CA LEU A 411 -5.71 7.19 -18.91
C LEU A 411 -4.98 6.46 -20.05
N HIS A 412 -5.41 5.26 -20.45
CA HIS A 412 -4.74 4.48 -21.52
C HIS A 412 -3.21 4.31 -21.30
N TRP A 413 -2.82 4.05 -20.06
CA TRP A 413 -1.45 3.74 -19.61
C TRP A 413 -1.20 2.25 -19.52
#